data_AF-V9W3D7-F1
#
_entry.id   AF-V9W3D7-F1
#
_cell.length_a   1.000
_cell.length_b   1.000
_cell.length_c   1.000
_cell.angle_alpha   90.00
_cell.angle_beta   90.00
_cell.angle_gamma   90.00
#
_symmetry.space_group_name_H-M   'P 1'
#
loop_
_entity.id
_entity.type
_entity.pdbx_description
1 polymer ?
#
loop_
_entity_poly.entity_id
_entity_poly.type
_entity_poly.pdbx_seq_one_letter_code
_entity_poly.pdbx_strand_id
1 'polypeptide(L)' 'MQQIATEWLWSYNNERPNMGNGGMTPAQKLRMAA' A
#
# COMPACT_ATOMS: atom_id res chain seq x y z
N MET A 1 -6.82 3.10 19.17
CA MET A 1 -5.37 3.05 18.89
C MET A 1 -5.00 1.96 17.88
N GLN A 2 -5.38 0.68 18.06
CA GLN A 2 -5.09 -0.34 17.02
C GLN A 2 -5.91 -0.16 15.72
N GLN A 3 -7.21 0.14 15.80
CA GLN A 3 -8.05 0.28 14.59
C GLN A 3 -7.53 1.35 13.61
N ILE A 4 -7.13 2.51 14.13
CA ILE A 4 -6.57 3.60 13.31
C ILE A 4 -5.23 3.21 12.68
N ALA A 5 -4.37 2.51 13.43
CA ALA A 5 -3.10 2.01 12.89
C ALA A 5 -3.32 0.97 11.78
N THR A 6 -4.36 0.13 11.93
CA THR A 6 -4.78 -0.84 10.91
C THR A 6 -5.36 -0.16 9.67
N GLU A 7 -6.22 0.84 9.83
CA GLU A 7 -6.84 1.58 8.73
C GLU A 7 -5.82 2.42 7.93
N TRP A 8 -4.92 3.10 8.63
CA TRP A 8 -3.86 3.88 7.97
C TRP A 8 -2.91 2.97 7.19
N LEU A 9 -2.49 1.85 7.79
CA LEU A 9 -1.60 0.93 7.11
C LEU A 9 -2.29 0.26 5.91
N TRP A 10 -3.59 -0.05 6.02
CA TRP A 10 -4.36 -0.62 4.92
C TRP A 10 -4.49 0.36 3.76
N SER A 11 -4.90 1.61 4.02
CA SER A 11 -5.05 2.66 2.99
C SER A 11 -3.71 2.97 2.31
N TYR A 12 -2.62 3.05 3.08
CA TYR A 12 -1.27 3.23 2.51
C TYR A 12 -0.89 2.08 1.57
N ASN A 13 -1.17 0.84 1.95
CA ASN A 13 -0.78 -0.33 1.16
C ASN A 13 -1.67 -0.57 -0.07
N ASN A 14 -2.94 -0.14 -0.04
CA ASN A 14 -3.94 -0.51 -1.06
C ASN A 14 -4.43 0.65 -1.92
N GLU A 15 -4.43 1.88 -1.42
CA GLU A 15 -5.09 3.01 -2.11
C GLU A 15 -4.09 4.06 -2.58
N ARG A 16 -2.92 4.17 -1.94
CA ARG A 16 -1.97 5.24 -2.23
C ARG A 16 -0.90 4.81 -3.25
N PRO A 17 -0.92 5.36 -4.48
CA PRO A 17 0.14 5.10 -5.46
C PRO A 17 1.48 5.69 -4.99
N ASN A 18 2.56 4.93 -5.16
CA ASN A 18 3.91 5.35 -4.77
C ASN A 18 4.79 5.53 -6.02
N MET A 19 5.36 6.73 -6.19
CA MET A 19 6.22 7.05 -7.34
C MET A 19 7.49 6.19 -7.40
N GLY A 20 8.07 5.80 -6.27
CA GLY A 20 9.19 4.85 -6.20
C GLY A 20 8.82 3.42 -6.61
N ASN A 21 7.52 3.13 -6.70
CA ASN A 21 6.98 1.89 -7.24
C ASN A 21 6.48 2.06 -8.69
N GLY A 22 6.80 3.15 -9.37
CA GLY A 22 6.30 3.44 -10.72
C GLY A 22 4.84 3.90 -10.75
N GLY A 23 4.35 4.50 -9.66
CA GLY A 23 2.95 4.92 -9.51
C GLY A 23 2.01 3.80 -9.07
N MET A 24 2.54 2.63 -8.73
CA MET A 24 1.75 1.51 -8.19
C MET A 24 1.65 1.55 -6.66
N THR A 25 0.59 0.95 -6.13
CA THR A 25 0.46 0.73 -4.70
C THR A 25 1.45 -0.34 -4.22
N PRO A 26 1.86 -0.34 -2.94
CA PRO A 26 2.70 -1.40 -2.39
C PRO A 26 2.16 -2.82 -2.66
N ALA A 27 0.85 -3.03 -2.48
CA ALA A 27 0.23 -4.33 -2.76
C ALA A 27 0.29 -4.74 -4.24
N GLN A 28 0.13 -3.79 -5.18
CA GLN A 28 0.30 -4.05 -6.60
C GLN A 28 1.72 -4.53 -6.94
N LYS A 29 2.74 -3.82 -6.43
CA LYS A 29 4.14 -4.20 -6.65
C LYS A 29 4.48 -5.57 -6.06
N LEU A 30 3.96 -5.90 -4.88
CA LEU A 30 4.12 -7.23 -4.26
C LEU A 30 3.51 -8.33 -5.14
N ARG A 31 2.32 -8.11 -5.71
CA ARG A 31 1.68 -9.09 -6.61
C ARG A 31 2.45 -9.32 -7.90
N MET A 32 3.21 -8.33 -8.39
CA MET A 32 4.06 -8.48 -9.58
C MET A 32 5.42 -9.12 -9.30
N ALA A 33 5.85 -9.12 -8.03
CA ALA A 33 7.11 -9.72 -7.61
C ALA A 33 7.00 -11.22 -7.28
N ALA A 34 5.77 -11.75 -7.19
CA ALA A 34 5.47 -13.17 -7.04
C ALA A 34 5.44 -13.87 -8.40
#